data_AF-A0A8T6VNX3-F1
#
_entry.id   AF-A0A8T6VNX3-F1
#
_cell.length_a   1.000
_cell.length_b   1.000
_cell.length_c   1.000
_cell.angle_alpha   90.00
_cell.angle_beta   90.00
_cell.angle_gamma   90.00
#
_symmetry.space_group_name_H-M   'P 1'
#
loop_
_entity.id
_entity.type
_entity.pdbx_description
1 polymer ?
#
loop_
_entity_poly.entity_id
_entity_poly.type
_entity_poly.pdbx_seq_one_letter_code
_entity_poly.pdbx_strand_id
1 'polypeptide(L)' 'MKPEKCAYCGEMTDMPFECSYCRDPFCPDHRLPEEHRCVKLTSIRAKRFGEK' A
#
# COMPACT_ATOMS: atom_id res chain seq x y z
N MET A 1 21.61 -0.64 6.99
CA MET A 1 20.16 -0.82 6.83
C MET A 1 19.96 -1.81 5.69
N LYS A 2 18.96 -2.70 5.75
CA LYS A 2 18.71 -3.67 4.66
C LYS A 2 17.61 -3.07 3.76
N PRO A 3 17.86 -2.90 2.45
CA PRO A 3 16.83 -2.44 1.55
C PRO A 3 15.72 -3.48 1.47
N GLU A 4 14.49 -3.00 1.46
CA GLU A 4 13.26 -3.79 1.43
C GLU A 4 12.63 -3.73 0.05
N LYS A 5 11.96 -4.81 -0.36
CA LYS A 5 11.39 -4.93 -1.69
C LYS A 5 9.96 -4.42 -1.70
N CYS A 6 9.64 -3.48 -2.59
CA CYS A 6 8.29 -2.98 -2.80
C CYS A 6 7.37 -4.13 -3.26
N ALA A 7 6.28 -4.38 -2.52
CA ALA A 7 5.33 -5.44 -2.84
C ALA A 7 4.55 -5.19 -4.14
N TYR A 8 4.56 -3.97 -4.67
CA TYR A 8 3.86 -3.59 -5.91
C TYR A 8 4.76 -3.67 -7.15
N CYS A 9 5.84 -2.89 -7.20
CA CYS A 9 6.74 -2.85 -8.36
C CYS A 9 7.97 -3.77 -8.24
N GLY A 10 8.27 -4.27 -7.04
CA GLY A 10 9.45 -5.11 -6.79
C GLY A 10 10.77 -4.35 -6.64
N GLU A 11 10.74 -3.01 -6.57
CA GLU A 11 11.92 -2.17 -6.41
C GLU A 11 12.50 -2.24 -5.00
N MET A 12 13.83 -2.17 -4.87
CA MET A 12 14.53 -2.19 -3.59
C MET A 12 14.63 -0.76 -3.04
N THR A 13 14.02 -0.51 -1.89
CA THR A 13 14.05 0.79 -1.20
C THR A 13 14.79 0.68 0.13
N ASP A 14 15.69 1.63 0.42
CA ASP A 14 16.31 1.74 1.75
C ASP A 14 15.31 2.26 2.81
N MET A 15 14.21 2.85 2.36
CA MET A 15 13.13 3.37 3.20
C MET A 15 11.78 2.76 2.78
N PRO A 16 11.41 1.59 3.35
CA PRO A 16 10.10 1.01 3.13
C PRO A 16 9.01 1.81 3.84
N PHE A 17 7.88 1.99 3.16
CA PHE A 17 6.66 2.52 3.74
C PHE A 17 5.64 1.40 3.91
N GLU A 18 5.18 1.19 5.14
CA GLU A 18 4.12 0.23 5.43
C GLU A 18 2.74 0.87 5.18
N CYS A 19 1.90 0.24 4.35
CA CYS A 19 0.53 0.70 4.16
C CYS A 19 -0.36 0.31 5.35
N SER A 20 -1.04 1.27 5.99
CA SER A 20 -1.91 0.99 7.15
C SER A 20 -3.09 0.06 6.85
N TYR A 21 -3.43 -0.14 5.58
CA TYR A 21 -4.51 -1.01 5.16
C TYR A 21 -4.02 -2.45 4.94
N CYS A 22 -3.13 -2.68 3.97
CA CYS A 22 -2.64 -4.03 3.64
C CYS A 22 -1.46 -4.51 4.50
N ARG A 23 -0.73 -3.59 5.15
CA ARG A 23 0.50 -3.83 5.93
C ARG A 23 1.68 -4.38 5.13
N ASP A 24 1.68 -4.13 3.84
CA ASP A 24 2.81 -4.48 2.97
C ASP A 24 3.81 -3.31 2.84
N PRO A 25 5.10 -3.61 2.62
CA PRO A 25 6.13 -2.61 2.40
C PRO A 25 6.13 -2.10 0.94
N PHE A 26 6.20 -0.78 0.77
CA PHE A 26 6.23 -0.10 -0.52
C PHE A 26 7.37 0.93 -0.63
N CYS A 27 7.79 1.23 -1.86
CA CYS A 27 8.73 2.32 -2.13
C CYS A 27 8.04 3.70 -2.03
N PRO A 28 8.80 4.81 -1.92
CA PRO A 28 8.24 6.17 -1.81
C PRO A 28 7.25 6.55 -2.91
N ASP A 29 7.40 6.02 -4.13
CA ASP A 29 6.45 6.18 -5.23
C ASP A 29 5.14 5.42 -4.99
N HIS A 30 5.21 4.21 -4.42
CA HIS A 30 4.04 3.34 -4.24
C HIS A 30 3.47 3.35 -2.82
N ARG A 31 3.90 4.27 -1.95
CA ARG A 31 3.42 4.34 -0.54
C ARG A 31 1.94 4.70 -0.41
N LEU A 32 1.38 5.38 -1.40
CA LEU A 32 -0.01 5.81 -1.42
C LEU A 32 -0.93 4.66 -1.84
N PRO A 33 -2.09 4.49 -1.20
CA PRO A 33 -3.06 3.44 -1.56
C PRO A 33 -3.51 3.46 -3.03
N GLU A 34 -3.50 4.64 -3.65
CA GLU A 34 -3.89 4.85 -5.05
C GLU A 34 -2.83 4.32 -6.03
N GLU A 35 -1.56 4.45 -5.67
CA GLU A 35 -0.41 4.08 -6.50
C GLU A 35 -0.20 2.55 -6.53
N HIS A 36 -0.38 1.87 -5.39
CA HIS A 36 -0.25 0.40 -5.32
C HIS A 36 -1.59 -0.36 -5.44
N ARG A 37 -2.68 0.33 -5.80
CA ARG A 37 -4.05 -0.22 -5.89
C ARG A 37 -4.40 -1.11 -4.69
N CYS A 38 -4.35 -0.54 -3.48
CA CYS A 38 -4.53 -1.29 -2.25
C CYS A 38 -5.83 -2.11 -2.25
N VAL A 39 -5.71 -3.45 -2.21
CA VAL A 39 -6.85 -4.39 -2.26
C VAL A 39 -7.85 -4.15 -1.12
N LYS A 40 -7.35 -3.78 0.07
CA LYS A 40 -8.21 -3.46 1.22
C LYS A 40 -8.93 -2.13 1.06
N LEU A 41 -8.35 -1.12 0.38
CA LEU A 41 -9.05 0.13 0.10
C LEU A 41 -10.24 -0.10 -0.83
N THR A 42 -10.08 -0.96 -1.84
CA THR A 42 -11.17 -1.36 -2.74
C THR A 42 -12.30 -2.03 -1.97
N SER A 43 -11.97 -2.89 -1.01
CA SER A 43 -12.96 -3.55 -0.14
C SER A 43 -13.64 -2.58 0.83
N ILE A 44 -12.93 -1.57 1.35
CA ILE A 44 -13.52 -0.56 2.25
C ILE A 44 -14.39 0.42 1.47
N ARG A 45 -13.95 0.92 0.31
CA ARG A 45 -14.78 1.76 -0.57
C ARG A 45 -16.08 1.04 -0.97
N ALA A 46 -16.01 -0.26 -1.25
CA ALA A 46 -17.20 -1.07 -1.52
C ALA A 46 -18.15 -1.20 -0.30
N LYS A 47 -17.64 -1.10 0.93
CA LYS A 47 -18.44 -1.18 2.16
C LYS A 47 -18.94 0.17 2.69
N ARG A 48 -18.44 1.29 2.16
CA ARG A 48 -18.79 2.64 2.64
C ARG A 48 -20.05 3.24 2.01
N PHE A 49 -20.74 2.49 1.15
CA PHE A 49 -22.08 2.83 0.63
C PHE A 49 -23.21 2.44 1.60
N GLY A 50 -22.95 2.56 2.91
CA GLY A 50 -23.87 2.13 3.98
C GLY A 50 -23.72 2.91 5.29
N GLU A 51 -23.07 4.07 5.28
CA GLU A 51 -23.08 4.99 6.42
C GLU A 51 -24.26 5.95 6.21
N LYS A 52 -25.43 5.55 6.75
CA LYS A 52 -26.67 6.33 6.78
C LYS A 52 -26.72 7.17 8.03
#